data_AF-A0A962RQ74-F1
#
_entry.id   AF-A0A962RQ74-F1
#
_cell.length_a   1.000
_cell.length_b   1.000
_cell.length_c   1.000
_cell.angle_alpha   90.00
_cell.angle_beta   90.00
_cell.angle_gamma   90.00
#
_symmetry.space_group_name_H-M   'P 1'
#
loop_
_entity.id
_entity.type
_entity.pdbx_description
1 polymer ?
#
loop_
_entity_poly.entity_id
_entity_poly.type
_entity_poly.pdbx_seq_one_letter_code
_entity_poly.pdbx_strand_id
1 'polypeptide(L)'
;MDLATVDHLLTTTRSVRKRLDFSRPVAPEVVMQCIDLALQAPTGSNAQGWSFFVVTETDKRRAIAAHYRTAFQAYATDPGRRRDYAEDDPRAAQMPRVVDSAV
;
A
#
# COMPACT_ATOMS: atom_id res chain seq x y z
N MET A 1 10.20 -20.89 -14.21
CA MET A 1 8.88 -20.33 -13.87
C MET A 1 8.10 -20.26 -15.17
N ASP A 2 6.89 -20.78 -15.22
CA ASP A 2 6.05 -20.71 -16.42
C ASP A 2 5.24 -19.41 -16.47
N LEU A 3 4.69 -19.10 -17.65
CA LEU A 3 3.86 -17.90 -17.86
C LEU A 3 2.60 -17.92 -17.00
N ALA A 4 2.00 -19.10 -16.79
CA ALA A 4 0.78 -19.23 -15.99
C ALA A 4 1.00 -18.75 -14.55
N THR A 5 2.16 -19.04 -13.97
CA THR A 5 2.52 -18.58 -12.62
C THR A 5 2.68 -17.07 -12.58
N VAL A 6 3.36 -16.48 -13.57
CA VAL A 6 3.58 -15.02 -13.65
C VAL A 6 2.23 -14.30 -13.82
N ASP A 7 1.40 -14.77 -14.74
CA ASP A 7 0.06 -14.23 -14.99
C ASP A 7 -0.80 -14.32 -13.74
N HIS A 8 -0.75 -15.44 -13.02
CA HIS A 8 -1.48 -15.57 -11.76
C HIS A 8 -1.06 -14.51 -10.74
N LEU A 9 0.25 -14.32 -10.51
CA LEU A 9 0.74 -13.32 -9.55
C LEU A 9 0.32 -11.89 -9.93
N LEU A 10 0.47 -11.51 -11.19
CA LEU A 10 0.13 -10.18 -11.69
C LEU A 10 -1.39 -9.94 -11.67
N THR A 11 -2.19 -10.96 -11.97
CA THR A 11 -3.65 -10.84 -12.03
C THR A 11 -4.35 -11.06 -10.69
N THR A 12 -3.68 -11.50 -9.63
CA THR A 12 -4.30 -11.73 -8.31
C THR A 12 -3.78 -10.83 -7.19
N THR A 13 -2.58 -10.27 -7.32
CA THR A 13 -2.07 -9.29 -6.34
C THR A 13 -2.98 -8.06 -6.33
N ARG A 14 -3.48 -7.67 -5.15
CA ARG A 14 -4.40 -6.54 -4.97
C ARG A 14 -3.96 -5.68 -3.78
N SER A 15 -4.23 -4.38 -3.85
CA SER A 15 -4.19 -3.53 -2.66
C SER A 15 -5.35 -3.89 -1.72
N VAL A 16 -5.04 -4.56 -0.61
CA VAL A 16 -6.01 -4.90 0.44
C VAL A 16 -6.21 -3.70 1.36
N ARG A 17 -7.45 -3.24 1.54
CA ARG A 17 -7.75 -2.00 2.30
C ARG A 17 -8.69 -2.19 3.50
N LYS A 18 -9.73 -3.01 3.37
CA LYS A 18 -10.75 -3.25 4.43
C LYS A 18 -10.93 -4.72 4.82
N ARG A 19 -9.98 -5.60 4.49
CA ARG A 19 -10.12 -7.06 4.65
C ARG A 19 -8.96 -7.72 5.41
N LEU A 20 -8.26 -6.95 6.24
CA LEU A 20 -7.21 -7.50 7.10
C LEU A 20 -7.82 -8.09 8.37
N ASP A 21 -7.33 -9.26 8.77
CA ASP A 21 -7.60 -9.84 10.09
C ASP A 21 -6.60 -9.26 11.09
N PHE A 22 -7.05 -8.31 11.93
CA PHE A 22 -6.19 -7.66 12.92
C PHE A 22 -5.89 -8.51 14.16
N SER A 23 -6.55 -9.66 14.30
CA SER A 23 -6.29 -10.60 15.42
C SER A 23 -5.13 -11.55 15.12
N ARG A 24 -4.81 -11.76 13.84
CA ARG A 24 -3.73 -12.65 13.40
C ARG A 24 -2.41 -11.90 13.30
N PRO A 25 -1.43 -12.15 14.19
CA PRO A 25 -0.10 -11.54 14.05
C PRO A 25 0.61 -12.09 12.81
N VAL A 26 1.47 -11.27 12.20
CA VAL A 26 2.42 -11.70 11.18
C VAL A 26 3.70 -12.11 11.91
N ALA A 27 4.20 -13.32 11.66
CA ALA A 27 5.42 -13.81 12.27
C ALA A 27 6.63 -12.97 11.82
N PRO A 28 7.59 -12.64 12.71
CA PRO A 28 8.77 -11.84 12.36
C PRO A 28 9.55 -12.41 11.18
N GLU A 29 9.66 -13.74 11.08
CA GLU A 29 10.39 -14.44 10.02
C GLU A 29 9.77 -14.18 8.64
N VAL A 30 8.44 -14.09 8.57
CA VAL A 30 7.73 -13.75 7.32
C VAL A 30 8.04 -12.31 6.90
N VAL A 31 8.11 -11.37 7.85
CA VAL A 31 8.48 -9.98 7.56
C VAL A 31 9.91 -9.91 7.05
N MET A 32 10.84 -10.64 7.67
CA MET A 32 12.23 -10.69 7.22
C MET A 32 12.36 -11.29 5.82
N GLN A 33 11.66 -12.38 5.50
CA GLN A 33 11.60 -12.93 4.15
C GLN A 33 11.10 -11.91 3.12
N CYS A 34 10.09 -11.11 3.45
CA CYS A 34 9.63 -10.03 2.58
C CYS A 34 10.70 -8.96 2.36
N ILE A 35 11.47 -8.61 3.39
CA ILE A 35 12.57 -7.64 3.28
C ILE A 35 13.70 -8.22 2.41
N ASP A 36 14.08 -9.48 2.61
CA ASP A 36 15.11 -10.15 1.80
C ASP A 36 14.74 -10.16 0.30
N LEU A 37 13.46 -10.38 0.00
CA LEU A 37 12.94 -10.27 -1.36
C LEU A 37 12.97 -8.82 -1.87
N ALA A 38 12.62 -7.83 -1.03
CA ALA A 38 12.65 -6.41 -1.40
C ALA A 38 14.07 -5.91 -1.71
N LEU A 39 15.10 -6.48 -1.08
CA LEU A 39 16.51 -6.17 -1.36
C LEU A 39 16.95 -6.56 -2.78
N GLN A 40 16.19 -7.40 -3.48
CA GLN A 40 16.46 -7.73 -4.90
C GLN A 40 16.10 -6.58 -5.85
N ALA A 41 15.43 -5.52 -5.37
CA ALA A 41 15.13 -4.36 -6.21
C ALA A 41 16.43 -3.71 -6.72
N PRO A 42 16.48 -3.24 -7.98
CA PRO A 42 17.65 -2.54 -8.48
C PRO A 42 17.71 -1.12 -7.90
N THR A 43 18.93 -0.64 -7.63
CA THR A 43 19.18 0.77 -7.31
C THR A 43 20.29 1.34 -8.18
N GLY A 44 20.17 2.62 -8.53
CA GLY A 44 21.23 3.32 -9.27
C GLY A 44 22.56 3.20 -8.53
N SER A 45 23.59 2.75 -9.24
CA SER A 45 24.93 2.50 -8.68
C SER A 45 24.96 1.61 -7.43
N ASN A 46 23.96 0.72 -7.26
CA ASN A 46 23.79 -0.11 -6.07
C ASN A 46 23.72 0.68 -4.75
N ALA A 47 23.21 1.92 -4.78
CA ALA A 47 23.22 2.82 -3.63
C ALA A 47 22.41 2.32 -2.42
N GLN A 48 21.41 1.45 -2.64
CA GLN A 48 20.61 0.83 -1.57
C GLN A 48 20.13 1.81 -0.48
N GLY A 49 19.80 3.05 -0.87
CA GLY A 49 19.49 4.15 0.06
C GLY A 49 18.14 4.05 0.77
N TRP A 50 17.54 2.87 0.83
CA TRP A 50 16.29 2.61 1.55
C TRP A 50 16.55 2.31 3.02
N SER A 51 15.51 2.47 3.83
CA SER A 51 15.48 2.00 5.21
C SER A 51 14.11 1.38 5.47
N PHE A 52 14.10 0.22 6.13
CA PHE A 52 12.88 -0.49 6.48
C PHE A 52 12.60 -0.29 7.97
N PHE A 53 11.39 0.17 8.29
CA PHE A 53 10.91 0.32 9.66
C PHE A 53 9.74 -0.64 9.89
N VAL A 54 9.94 -1.64 10.75
CA VAL A 54 8.90 -2.60 11.12
C VAL A 54 8.23 -2.13 12.41
N VAL A 55 6.98 -1.69 12.32
CA VAL A 55 6.22 -1.16 13.47
C VAL A 55 5.19 -2.19 13.94
N THR A 56 5.45 -2.82 15.08
CA THR A 56 4.59 -3.89 15.63
C THR A 56 3.67 -3.39 16.74
N GLU A 57 4.05 -2.31 17.42
CA GLU A 57 3.32 -1.77 18.56
C GLU A 57 2.05 -1.03 18.11
N THR A 58 0.92 -1.42 18.71
CA THR A 58 -0.40 -0.88 18.33
C THR A 58 -0.51 0.62 18.50
N ASP A 59 0.06 1.19 19.57
CA ASP A 59 -0.06 2.63 19.82
C ASP A 59 0.79 3.46 18.84
N LYS A 60 1.96 2.97 18.43
CA LYS A 60 2.75 3.59 17.36
C LYS A 60 2.01 3.55 16.03
N ARG A 61 1.39 2.41 15.67
CA ARG A 61 0.56 2.31 14.46
C ARG A 61 -0.63 3.29 14.49
N ARG A 62 -1.29 3.44 15.65
CA ARG A 62 -2.38 4.40 15.84
C ARG A 62 -1.92 5.85 15.65
N ALA A 63 -0.76 6.21 16.18
CA ALA A 63 -0.17 7.54 16.02
C ALA A 63 0.14 7.83 14.54
N ILE A 64 0.78 6.89 13.83
CA ILE A 64 1.04 7.00 12.39
C ILE A 64 -0.27 7.16 11.61
N ALA A 65 -1.29 6.36 11.93
CA ALA A 65 -2.60 6.44 11.30
C ALA A 65 -3.28 7.80 11.52
N ALA A 66 -3.10 8.43 12.69
CA ALA A 66 -3.63 9.76 12.96
C ALA A 66 -2.96 10.82 12.07
N HIS A 67 -1.63 10.81 11.96
CA HIS A 67 -0.91 11.71 11.05
C HIS A 67 -1.31 11.49 9.58
N TYR A 68 -1.43 10.21 9.18
CA TYR A 68 -1.90 9.86 7.84
C TYR A 68 -3.29 10.44 7.56
N ARG A 69 -4.26 10.29 8.47
CA ARG A 69 -5.62 10.83 8.30
C ARG A 69 -5.60 12.35 8.11
N THR A 70 -4.83 13.08 8.91
CA THR A 70 -4.69 14.55 8.75
C THR A 70 -4.15 14.91 7.37
N ALA A 71 -3.07 14.24 6.92
CA ALA A 71 -2.47 14.49 5.61
C ALA A 71 -3.41 14.10 4.46
N PHE A 72 -4.13 12.97 4.61
CA PHE A 72 -5.05 12.48 3.61
C PHE A 72 -6.29 13.36 3.49
N GLN A 73 -6.83 13.89 4.59
CA GLN A 73 -7.92 14.87 4.55
C GLN A 73 -7.53 16.08 3.70
N ALA A 74 -6.36 16.67 3.97
CA ALA A 74 -5.85 17.79 3.18
C ALA A 74 -5.66 17.40 1.70
N TYR A 75 -5.15 16.20 1.41
CA TYR A 75 -5.02 15.67 0.05
C TYR A 75 -6.38 15.51 -0.66
N ALA A 76 -7.37 14.95 0.03
CA ALA A 76 -8.66 14.57 -0.56
C ALA A 76 -9.57 15.78 -0.80
N THR A 77 -9.41 16.86 -0.02
CA THR A 77 -10.17 18.10 -0.19
C THR A 77 -9.49 19.12 -1.09
N ASP A 78 -8.24 18.90 -1.50
CA ASP A 78 -7.49 19.82 -2.37
C ASP A 78 -8.03 19.78 -3.82
N PRO A 79 -8.65 20.87 -4.32
CA PRO A 79 -9.16 20.93 -5.68
C PRO A 79 -8.06 20.72 -6.74
N GLY A 80 -6.82 21.13 -6.46
CA GLY A 80 -5.69 20.96 -7.36
C GLY A 80 -5.20 19.52 -7.50
N ARG A 81 -5.65 18.62 -6.62
CA ARG A 81 -5.36 17.17 -6.67
C ARG A 81 -6.51 16.33 -7.19
N ARG A 82 -7.68 16.94 -7.38
CA ARG A 82 -8.82 16.28 -8.00
C ARG A 82 -8.46 15.92 -9.44
N ARG A 83 -8.50 14.62 -9.75
CA ARG A 83 -8.42 14.16 -11.14
C ARG A 83 -9.82 14.21 -11.74
N ASP A 84 -9.96 14.92 -12.85
CA ASP A 84 -11.15 14.85 -13.69
C ASP A 84 -10.99 13.65 -14.62
N TYR A 85 -11.74 12.60 -14.31
CA TYR A 85 -11.86 11.43 -15.18
C TYR A 85 -13.04 11.63 -16.13
N ALA A 86 -12.94 11.08 -17.34
CA ALA A 86 -14.10 10.98 -18.24
C ALA A 86 -15.19 10.11 -17.60
N GLU A 87 -16.45 10.31 -18.01
CA GLU A 87 -17.61 9.62 -17.43
C GLU A 87 -17.56 8.09 -17.62
N ASP A 88 -16.99 7.64 -18.74
CA ASP A 88 -16.80 6.23 -19.10
C ASP A 88 -15.51 5.62 -18.54
N ASP A 89 -14.71 6.40 -17.82
CA ASP A 89 -13.45 5.92 -17.26
C ASP A 89 -13.70 5.05 -16.01
N PRO A 90 -13.29 3.77 -16.00
CA PRO A 90 -13.50 2.88 -14.86
C PRO A 90 -12.83 3.38 -13.56
N ARG A 91 -11.83 4.26 -13.66
CA ARG A 91 -11.18 4.89 -12.51
C ARG A 91 -12.14 5.84 -11.77
N ALA A 92 -13.02 6.51 -12.49
CA ALA A 92 -14.04 7.39 -11.90
C ALA A 92 -14.96 6.61 -10.96
N ALA A 93 -15.44 5.44 -11.40
CA ALA A 93 -16.31 4.57 -10.62
C ALA A 93 -15.60 3.95 -9.39
N GLN A 94 -14.29 3.73 -9.48
CA GLN A 94 -13.52 3.13 -8.39
C GLN A 94 -13.02 4.15 -7.36
N MET A 95 -12.81 5.40 -7.74
CA MET A 95 -12.23 6.44 -6.88
C MET A 95 -12.96 6.64 -5.55
N PRO A 96 -14.32 6.66 -5.49
CA PRO A 96 -15.03 6.78 -4.22
C PRO A 96 -14.66 5.69 -3.20
N ARG A 97 -14.47 4.44 -3.66
CA ARG A 97 -14.06 3.32 -2.81
C ARG A 97 -12.61 3.44 -2.32
N VAL A 98 -11.75 4.07 -3.12
CA VAL A 98 -10.36 4.34 -2.72
C VAL A 98 -10.35 5.39 -1.60
N VAL A 99 -11.09 6.49 -1.78
CA VAL A 99 -11.18 7.56 -0.77
C VAL A 99 -11.81 7.05 0.53
N ASP A 100 -12.93 6.33 0.45
CA ASP A 100 -13.62 5.71 1.60
C ASP A 100 -12.74 4.71 2.37
N SER A 101 -11.71 4.15 1.73
CA SER A 101 -10.82 3.18 2.37
C SER A 101 -9.58 3.78 3.02
N ALA A 102 -9.36 5.09 2.86
CA ALA A 102 -8.23 5.82 3.43
C ALA A 102 -8.58 6.54 4.75
N VAL A 103 -9.83 6.47 5.20
CA VAL A 103 -10.33 7.11 6.44
C VAL A 103 -10.83 6.08 7.43
#